data_AF-A0A917EH74-F1
#
_entry.id   AF-A0A917EH74-F1
#
_cell.length_a   1.000
_cell.length_b   1.000
_cell.length_c   1.000
_cell.angle_alpha   90.00
_cell.angle_beta   90.00
_cell.angle_gamma   90.00
#
_symmetry.space_group_name_H-M   'P 1'
#
loop_
_entity.id
_entity.type
_entity.pdbx_description
1 polymer ?
#
loop_
_entity_poly.entity_id
_entity_poly.type
_entity_poly.pdbx_seq_one_letter_code
_entity_poly.pdbx_strand_id
1 'polypeptide(L)'
;MCGRFGDPRVLAKYDTVFIDSITVAGRLCFQWCRGQPEAHSEKTGKPDVRGAYGLHGREMIGWLTHLQHTRGKNVWFVGILDEKLDDFNRKVFVPQIDGSKTGLELPGIVDQVITMASLPDELNRPQRAFVCQTLNPWGYPAKDRSGRLDLVEEPHLGRLMEKIRGPLIPAERRLTYSPPQLPPPPGPTATDTDSYPTN
;
A
#
# COMPACT_ATOMS: atom_id res chain seq x y z
N MET A 1 -17.25 20.34 13.71
CA MET A 1 -16.28 19.30 14.14
C MET A 1 -15.88 19.43 15.61
N CYS A 2 -15.30 20.56 16.07
CA CYS A 2 -14.83 20.69 17.46
C CYS A 2 -15.90 20.49 18.55
N GLY A 3 -17.13 20.92 18.31
CA GLY A 3 -18.23 20.78 19.29
C GLY A 3 -18.74 19.34 19.49
N ARG A 4 -18.41 18.39 18.59
CA ARG A 4 -18.90 17.00 18.65
C ARG A 4 -17.79 15.98 18.93
N PHE A 5 -16.54 16.32 18.61
CA PHE A 5 -15.38 15.43 18.72
C PHE A 5 -14.23 15.99 19.57
N GLY A 6 -14.43 17.15 20.22
CA GLY A 6 -13.42 17.80 21.05
C GLY A 6 -12.48 18.72 20.28
N ASP A 7 -11.61 19.43 21.01
CA ASP A 7 -10.60 20.32 20.42
C ASP A 7 -9.54 19.49 19.64
N PRO A 8 -9.35 19.72 18.33
CA PRO A 8 -8.35 19.00 17.52
C PRO A 8 -6.92 19.18 18.05
N ARG A 9 -6.65 20.21 18.86
CA ARG A 9 -5.36 20.39 19.55
C ARG A 9 -5.03 19.23 20.48
N VAL A 10 -6.02 18.48 20.96
CA VAL A 10 -5.80 17.28 21.79
C VAL A 10 -5.01 16.21 21.04
N LEU A 11 -5.08 16.17 19.71
CA LEU A 11 -4.33 15.22 18.89
C LEU A 11 -2.92 15.73 18.54
N ALA A 12 -2.63 17.02 18.75
CA ALA A 12 -1.34 17.61 18.41
C ALA A 12 -0.18 16.98 19.20
N LYS A 13 -0.43 16.54 20.44
CA LYS A 13 0.58 15.92 21.33
C LYS A 13 1.02 14.51 20.92
N TYR A 14 0.33 13.86 19.98
CA TYR A 14 0.67 12.50 19.54
C TYR A 14 1.38 12.55 18.20
N ASP A 15 2.57 11.98 18.07
CA ASP A 15 3.27 11.92 16.78
C ASP A 15 2.87 10.71 15.93
N THR A 16 2.33 9.68 16.58
CA THR A 16 1.96 8.42 15.94
C THR A 16 0.54 8.03 16.34
N VAL A 17 -0.25 7.61 15.36
CA VAL A 17 -1.63 7.12 15.52
C VAL A 17 -1.68 5.69 14.99
N PHE A 18 -2.12 4.78 15.86
CA PHE A 18 -2.40 3.40 15.49
C PHE A 18 -3.90 3.21 15.28
N ILE A 19 -4.25 2.58 14.18
CA ILE A 19 -5.61 2.17 13.87
C ILE A 19 -5.60 0.65 13.83
N ASP A 20 -5.88 0.06 15.00
CA ASP A 20 -5.95 -1.37 15.20
C ASP A 20 -7.41 -1.80 15.45
N SER A 21 -8.15 -2.26 14.44
CA SER A 21 -7.70 -2.63 13.08
C SER A 21 -8.47 -1.94 11.96
N ILE A 22 -7.83 -1.88 10.80
CA ILE A 22 -8.47 -1.44 9.54
C ILE A 22 -9.69 -2.30 9.19
N THR A 23 -9.68 -3.58 9.58
CA THR A 23 -10.81 -4.50 9.43
C THR A 23 -12.00 -4.04 10.26
N VAL A 24 -11.78 -3.67 11.53
CA VAL A 24 -12.86 -3.14 12.39
C VAL A 24 -13.34 -1.78 11.90
N ALA A 25 -12.42 -0.91 11.46
CA ALA A 25 -12.78 0.39 10.87
C ALA A 25 -13.67 0.23 9.63
N GLY A 26 -13.31 -0.68 8.73
CA GLY A 26 -14.12 -1.03 7.55
C GLY A 26 -15.51 -1.53 7.94
N ARG A 27 -15.59 -2.44 8.91
CA ARG A 27 -16.89 -2.94 9.40
C ARG A 27 -17.79 -1.82 9.94
N LEU A 28 -17.24 -0.91 10.74
CA LEU A 28 -17.98 0.24 11.28
C LEU A 28 -18.43 1.20 10.16
N CYS A 29 -17.55 1.46 9.19
CA CYS A 29 -17.88 2.26 8.01
C CYS A 29 -19.04 1.61 7.25
N PHE A 30 -18.97 0.31 6.97
CA PHE A 30 -20.04 -0.41 6.27
C PHE A 30 -21.36 -0.38 7.03
N GLN A 31 -21.34 -0.55 8.36
CA GLN A 31 -22.54 -0.43 9.20
C GLN A 31 -23.19 0.95 9.07
N TRP A 32 -22.38 2.03 9.07
CA TRP A 32 -22.88 3.38 8.85
C TRP A 32 -23.44 3.56 7.42
N CYS A 33 -22.74 3.04 6.40
CA CYS A 33 -23.16 3.12 5.00
C CYS A 33 -24.53 2.48 4.76
N ARG A 34 -24.84 1.37 5.44
CA ARG A 34 -26.15 0.70 5.35
C ARG A 34 -27.32 1.57 5.83
N GLY A 35 -27.07 2.58 6.66
CA GLY A 35 -28.09 3.52 7.13
C GLY A 35 -28.28 4.74 6.21
N GLN A 36 -27.47 4.88 5.15
CA GLN A 36 -27.51 6.07 4.30
C GLN A 36 -28.59 5.96 3.21
N PRO A 37 -29.08 7.11 2.66
CA PRO A 37 -30.07 7.10 1.59
C PRO A 37 -29.63 6.32 0.35
N GLU A 38 -28.34 6.40 -0.01
CA GLU A 38 -27.76 5.70 -1.17
C GLU A 38 -27.73 4.16 -1.01
N ALA A 39 -27.94 3.66 0.22
CA ALA A 39 -28.10 2.24 0.51
C ALA A 39 -29.56 1.78 0.45
N HIS A 40 -30.47 2.58 -0.09
CA HIS A 40 -31.88 2.26 -0.26
C HIS A 40 -32.33 2.53 -1.69
N SER A 41 -33.19 1.66 -2.23
CA SER A 41 -33.74 1.83 -3.57
C SER A 41 -34.71 3.02 -3.62
N GLU A 42 -34.44 4.00 -4.49
CA GLU A 42 -35.36 5.13 -4.70
C GLU A 42 -36.76 4.70 -5.15
N LYS A 43 -36.86 3.59 -5.88
CA LYS A 43 -38.13 3.05 -6.41
C LYS A 43 -38.95 2.29 -5.38
N THR A 44 -38.31 1.61 -4.43
CA THR A 44 -38.97 0.63 -3.55
C THR A 44 -38.77 0.88 -2.06
N GLY A 45 -37.85 1.77 -1.68
CA GLY A 45 -37.44 2.02 -0.30
C GLY A 45 -36.70 0.86 0.38
N LYS A 46 -36.52 -0.28 -0.32
CA LYS A 46 -35.86 -1.46 0.25
C LYS A 46 -34.34 -1.27 0.30
N PRO A 47 -33.64 -1.90 1.26
CA PRO A 47 -32.19 -1.87 1.33
C PRO A 47 -31.54 -2.34 0.01
N ASP A 48 -30.64 -1.52 -0.52
CA ASP A 48 -29.78 -1.83 -1.66
C ASP A 48 -28.35 -2.09 -1.17
N VAL A 49 -28.01 -3.38 -1.15
CA VAL A 49 -26.67 -3.84 -0.74
C VAL A 49 -25.59 -3.35 -1.70
N ARG A 50 -25.88 -3.22 -3.01
CA ARG A 50 -24.90 -2.73 -3.98
C ARG A 50 -24.60 -1.26 -3.76
N GLY A 51 -25.64 -0.45 -3.54
CA GLY A 51 -25.52 0.95 -3.13
C GLY A 51 -24.67 1.12 -1.86
N ALA A 52 -24.93 0.31 -0.83
CA ALA A 52 -24.16 0.32 0.41
C ALA A 52 -22.67 0.00 0.21
N TYR A 53 -22.34 -1.01 -0.60
CA TYR A 53 -20.93 -1.33 -0.93
C TYR A 53 -20.25 -0.25 -1.76
N GLY A 54 -20.98 0.35 -2.71
CA GLY A 54 -20.49 1.46 -3.52
C GLY A 54 -20.12 2.68 -2.66
N LEU A 55 -20.98 3.03 -1.70
CA LEU A 55 -20.71 4.09 -0.73
C LEU A 55 -19.56 3.73 0.21
N HIS A 56 -19.57 2.53 0.78
CA HIS A 56 -18.51 2.04 1.66
C HIS A 56 -17.12 2.13 1.02
N GLY A 57 -16.98 1.73 -0.24
CA GLY A 57 -15.74 1.88 -0.98
C GLY A 57 -15.30 3.34 -1.12
N ARG A 58 -16.22 4.27 -1.40
CA ARG A 58 -15.88 5.71 -1.50
C ARG A 58 -15.45 6.30 -0.16
N GLU A 59 -16.19 6.00 0.90
CA GLU A 59 -15.92 6.51 2.25
C GLU A 59 -14.59 5.98 2.79
N MET A 60 -14.32 4.69 2.63
CA MET A 60 -13.05 4.09 3.06
C MET A 60 -11.85 4.71 2.34
N ILE A 61 -11.93 4.90 1.02
CA ILE A 61 -10.85 5.55 0.26
C ILE A 61 -10.69 7.01 0.69
N GLY A 62 -11.79 7.76 0.82
CA GLY A 62 -11.75 9.14 1.30
C GLY A 62 -11.09 9.27 2.67
N TRP A 63 -11.43 8.37 3.60
CA TRP A 63 -10.85 8.30 4.93
C TRP A 63 -9.35 7.97 4.91
N LEU A 64 -8.94 6.95 4.14
CA LEU A 64 -7.53 6.57 3.99
C LEU A 64 -6.69 7.69 3.37
N THR A 65 -7.18 8.33 2.30
CA THR A 65 -6.49 9.45 1.64
C THR A 65 -6.41 10.68 2.56
N HIS A 66 -7.44 10.94 3.37
CA HIS A 66 -7.39 12.04 4.35
C HIS A 66 -6.27 11.81 5.38
N LEU A 67 -6.16 10.59 5.90
CA LEU A 67 -5.13 10.23 6.86
C LEU A 67 -3.71 10.28 6.26
N GLN A 68 -3.55 9.91 4.99
CA GLN A 68 -2.28 10.06 4.27
C GLN A 68 -1.79 11.52 4.24
N HIS A 69 -2.69 12.49 4.09
CA HIS A 69 -2.34 13.91 4.04
C HIS A 69 -2.21 14.56 5.43
N THR A 70 -2.32 13.79 6.52
CA THR A 70 -2.16 14.32 7.87
C THR A 70 -0.68 14.60 8.15
N ARG A 71 -0.25 15.82 7.83
CA ARG A 71 1.16 16.25 7.97
C ARG A 71 1.64 16.14 9.41
N GLY A 72 2.89 15.71 9.56
CA GLY A 72 3.58 15.66 10.86
C GLY A 72 3.07 14.55 11.78
N LYS A 73 2.33 13.57 11.26
CA LYS A 73 1.86 12.40 12.00
C LYS A 73 2.24 11.12 11.25
N ASN A 74 2.44 10.06 12.02
CA ASN A 74 2.68 8.71 11.50
C ASN A 74 1.40 7.93 11.71
N VAL A 75 0.77 7.47 10.63
CA VAL A 75 -0.48 6.72 10.71
C VAL A 75 -0.19 5.27 10.36
N TRP A 76 -0.48 4.37 11.30
CA TRP A 76 -0.32 2.93 11.14
C TRP A 76 -1.69 2.26 11.11
N PHE A 77 -1.97 1.57 10.01
CA PHE A 77 -3.13 0.69 9.90
C PHE A 77 -2.68 -0.73 10.20
N VAL A 78 -3.26 -1.32 11.24
CA VAL A 78 -3.01 -2.71 11.61
C VAL A 78 -4.16 -3.55 11.05
N GLY A 79 -3.83 -4.71 10.49
CA GLY A 79 -4.80 -5.61 9.90
C GLY A 79 -4.31 -7.05 9.97
N ILE A 80 -5.24 -7.97 9.82
CA ILE A 80 -4.95 -9.40 9.73
C ILE A 80 -4.49 -9.72 8.31
N LEU A 81 -3.59 -10.71 8.17
CA LEU A 81 -3.18 -11.24 6.87
C LEU A 81 -3.92 -12.55 6.61
N ASP A 82 -4.67 -12.62 5.53
CA ASP A 82 -5.33 -13.84 5.06
C ASP A 82 -4.43 -14.60 4.08
N GLU A 83 -4.43 -15.94 4.19
CA GLU A 83 -3.95 -16.84 3.15
C GLU A 83 -5.15 -17.32 2.32
N LYS A 84 -5.10 -17.08 1.01
CA LYS A 84 -6.15 -17.49 0.05
C LYS A 84 -5.54 -18.29 -1.09
N LEU A 85 -6.40 -18.96 -1.85
CA LEU A 85 -6.01 -19.62 -3.10
C LEU A 85 -6.47 -18.76 -4.27
N ASP A 86 -5.59 -18.55 -5.25
CA ASP A 86 -5.96 -17.94 -6.53
C ASP A 86 -6.66 -18.95 -7.46
N ASP A 87 -7.06 -18.49 -8.64
CA ASP A 87 -7.74 -19.33 -9.65
C ASP A 87 -6.87 -20.50 -10.16
N PHE A 88 -5.57 -20.48 -9.88
CA PHE A 88 -4.60 -21.52 -10.23
C PHE A 88 -4.18 -22.37 -9.02
N ASN A 89 -4.92 -22.29 -7.91
CA ASN A 89 -4.67 -23.02 -6.67
C ASN A 89 -3.30 -22.69 -6.03
N ARG A 90 -2.78 -21.49 -6.28
CA ARG A 90 -1.55 -20.97 -5.66
C ARG A 90 -1.92 -20.16 -4.43
N LYS A 91 -1.10 -20.30 -3.40
CA LYS A 91 -1.24 -19.52 -2.16
C LYS A 91 -0.93 -18.05 -2.44
N VAL A 92 -1.86 -17.18 -2.07
CA VAL A 92 -1.72 -15.73 -2.13
C VAL A 92 -2.06 -15.12 -0.78
N PHE A 93 -1.26 -14.14 -0.35
CA PHE A 93 -1.46 -13.46 0.92
C PHE A 93 -2.03 -12.06 0.69
N VAL A 94 -3.12 -11.73 1.39
CA VAL A 94 -3.79 -10.44 1.25
C VAL A 94 -4.20 -9.88 2.60
N PRO A 95 -4.15 -8.55 2.81
CA PRO A 95 -4.68 -7.96 4.03
C PRO A 95 -6.20 -8.17 4.10
N GLN A 96 -6.70 -8.51 5.28
CA GLN A 96 -8.13 -8.68 5.54
C GLN A 96 -8.80 -7.31 5.68
N ILE A 97 -9.41 -6.85 4.59
CA ILE A 97 -10.11 -5.56 4.52
C ILE A 97 -11.50 -5.78 3.95
N ASP A 98 -12.51 -5.18 4.59
CA ASP A 98 -13.87 -5.18 4.08
C ASP A 98 -13.95 -4.29 2.82
N GLY A 99 -14.54 -4.81 1.75
CA GLY A 99 -14.70 -4.12 0.47
C GLY A 99 -13.51 -4.33 -0.50
N SER A 100 -13.82 -4.85 -1.69
CA SER A 100 -12.82 -5.18 -2.73
C SER A 100 -12.04 -3.96 -3.22
N LYS A 101 -12.70 -2.81 -3.38
CA LYS A 101 -12.07 -1.57 -3.84
C LYS A 101 -11.00 -1.06 -2.86
N THR A 102 -11.31 -1.07 -1.57
CA THR A 102 -10.40 -0.59 -0.52
C THR A 102 -9.10 -1.38 -0.49
N GLY A 103 -9.19 -2.72 -0.54
CA GLY A 103 -8.00 -3.57 -0.54
C GLY A 103 -7.09 -3.39 -1.76
N LEU A 104 -7.68 -3.13 -2.94
CA LEU A 104 -6.93 -2.91 -4.19
C LEU A 104 -6.21 -1.56 -4.22
N GLU A 105 -6.84 -0.50 -3.70
CA GLU A 105 -6.28 0.86 -3.75
C GLU A 105 -5.38 1.20 -2.56
N LEU A 106 -5.57 0.56 -1.39
CA LEU A 106 -4.80 0.83 -0.19
C LEU A 106 -3.28 0.82 -0.42
N PRO A 107 -2.69 -0.17 -1.14
CA PRO A 107 -1.27 -0.16 -1.44
C PRO A 107 -0.83 1.03 -2.30
N GLY A 108 -1.70 1.69 -3.06
CA GLY A 108 -1.36 2.92 -3.78
C GLY A 108 -1.29 4.15 -2.86
N ILE A 109 -2.15 4.16 -1.83
CA ILE A 109 -2.36 5.28 -0.90
C ILE A 109 -1.26 5.34 0.15
N VAL A 110 -0.96 4.24 0.85
CA VAL A 110 0.03 4.25 1.94
C VAL A 110 1.46 4.37 1.41
N ASP A 111 2.41 4.87 2.20
CA ASP A 111 3.82 4.87 1.78
C ASP A 111 4.50 3.52 2.01
N GLN A 112 4.05 2.80 3.03
CA GLN A 112 4.63 1.54 3.48
C GLN A 112 3.54 0.47 3.54
N VAL A 113 3.87 -0.74 3.07
CA VAL A 113 3.11 -1.97 3.33
C VAL A 113 4.10 -2.95 3.93
N ILE A 114 3.86 -3.36 5.17
CA ILE A 114 4.78 -4.22 5.92
C ILE A 114 4.03 -5.46 6.34
N THR A 115 4.55 -6.64 6.00
CA THR A 115 4.00 -7.91 6.49
C THR A 115 4.85 -8.43 7.64
N MET A 116 4.24 -8.73 8.78
CA MET A 116 4.89 -9.50 9.84
C MET A 116 4.66 -11.00 9.59
N ALA A 117 5.75 -11.75 9.42
CA ALA A 117 5.70 -13.19 9.14
C ALA A 117 6.67 -13.97 10.03
N SER A 118 6.49 -15.29 10.08
CA SER A 118 7.43 -16.22 10.72
C SER A 118 8.39 -16.77 9.67
N LEU A 119 9.66 -16.40 9.74
CA LEU A 119 10.73 -16.84 8.84
C LEU A 119 11.73 -17.74 9.59
N PRO A 120 12.31 -18.78 8.95
CA PRO A 120 13.33 -19.59 9.58
C PRO A 120 14.64 -18.80 9.76
N ASP A 121 15.31 -18.96 10.90
CA ASP A 121 16.70 -18.52 11.10
C ASP A 121 17.71 -19.52 10.50
N GLU A 122 19.00 -19.25 10.68
CA GLU A 122 20.10 -20.12 10.21
C GLU A 122 20.04 -21.56 10.80
N LEU A 123 19.33 -21.74 11.92
CA LEU A 123 19.13 -23.02 12.58
C LEU A 123 17.72 -23.58 12.33
N ASN A 124 17.00 -23.08 11.32
CA ASN A 124 15.62 -23.43 10.96
C ASN A 124 14.59 -23.18 12.07
N ARG A 125 14.87 -22.30 13.03
CA ARG A 125 13.91 -21.94 14.08
C ARG A 125 13.03 -20.79 13.58
N PRO A 126 11.71 -20.84 13.79
CA PRO A 126 10.83 -19.75 13.38
C PRO A 126 11.12 -18.48 14.18
N GLN A 127 11.37 -17.38 13.48
CA GLN A 127 11.58 -16.04 14.02
C GLN A 127 10.57 -15.09 13.38
N ARG A 128 10.00 -14.18 14.18
CA ARG A 128 9.17 -13.11 13.62
C ARG A 128 10.06 -12.10 12.91
N ALA A 129 9.63 -11.65 11.75
CA ALA A 129 10.31 -10.61 11.00
C ALA A 129 9.33 -9.76 10.22
N PHE A 130 9.76 -8.57 9.82
CA PHE A 130 9.03 -7.71 8.90
C PHE A 130 9.56 -7.90 7.49
N VAL A 131 8.66 -8.19 6.56
CA VAL A 131 8.94 -8.23 5.12
C VAL A 131 8.52 -6.89 4.53
N CYS A 132 9.48 -6.19 3.92
CA CYS A 132 9.33 -4.77 3.56
C CYS A 132 9.34 -4.50 2.05
N GLN A 133 9.86 -5.42 1.23
CA GLN A 133 10.01 -5.20 -0.22
C GLN A 133 9.00 -6.01 -1.04
N THR A 134 8.48 -5.38 -2.11
CA THR A 134 7.51 -5.99 -3.04
C THR A 134 8.04 -7.26 -3.68
N LEU A 135 9.32 -7.26 -4.09
CA LEU A 135 9.98 -8.45 -4.62
C LEU A 135 10.57 -9.26 -3.45
N ASN A 136 9.73 -10.06 -2.80
CA ASN A 136 10.15 -10.99 -1.76
C ASN A 136 9.87 -12.44 -2.16
N PRO A 137 10.69 -13.40 -1.71
CA PRO A 137 10.59 -14.80 -2.11
C PRO A 137 9.36 -15.52 -1.54
N TRP A 138 8.64 -14.92 -0.59
CA TRP A 138 7.52 -15.54 0.11
C TRP A 138 6.15 -15.12 -0.45
N GLY A 139 6.12 -14.15 -1.38
CA GLY A 139 4.86 -13.64 -1.95
C GLY A 139 4.01 -12.84 -0.97
N TYR A 140 4.60 -12.33 0.12
CA TYR A 140 3.88 -11.48 1.07
C TYR A 140 3.62 -10.08 0.48
N PRO A 141 2.47 -9.46 0.77
CA PRO A 141 2.21 -8.09 0.37
C PRO A 141 3.15 -7.16 1.14
N ALA A 142 4.06 -6.53 0.42
CA ALA A 142 5.03 -5.63 0.99
C ALA A 142 5.42 -4.52 0.01
N LYS A 143 5.80 -3.37 0.55
CA LYS A 143 6.16 -2.20 -0.22
C LYS A 143 6.89 -1.18 0.66
N ASP A 144 8.08 -0.77 0.21
CA ASP A 144 8.81 0.34 0.79
C ASP A 144 8.97 1.47 -0.24
N ARG A 145 8.24 2.58 -0.06
CA ARG A 145 8.43 3.80 -0.88
C ARG A 145 9.58 4.68 -0.37
N SER A 146 10.07 4.45 0.84
CA SER A 146 11.20 5.21 1.40
C SER A 146 12.52 4.82 0.75
N GLY A 147 12.64 3.59 0.24
CA GLY A 147 13.85 3.05 -0.37
C GLY A 147 14.99 2.88 0.64
N ARG A 148 14.67 2.66 1.92
CA ARG A 148 15.60 2.58 3.05
C ARG A 148 15.54 1.26 3.78
N LEU A 149 14.47 0.49 3.62
CA LEU A 149 14.29 -0.77 4.29
C LEU A 149 14.94 -1.91 3.50
N ASP A 150 15.56 -2.83 4.23
CA ASP A 150 16.05 -4.08 3.68
C ASP A 150 14.86 -5.01 3.34
N LEU A 151 15.14 -6.12 2.67
CA LEU A 151 14.11 -7.10 2.33
C LEU A 151 13.37 -7.60 3.58
N VAL A 152 14.14 -7.85 4.63
CA VAL A 152 13.68 -8.30 5.94
C VAL A 152 14.27 -7.40 7.00
N GLU A 153 13.41 -6.91 7.89
CA GLU A 153 13.77 -6.16 9.08
C GLU A 153 13.39 -6.94 10.33
N GLU A 154 14.07 -6.63 11.44
CA GLU A 154 13.67 -7.15 12.74
C GLU A 154 12.25 -6.68 13.10
N PRO A 155 11.50 -7.45 13.91
CA PRO A 155 10.11 -7.16 14.25
C PRO A 155 10.00 -6.05 15.33
N HIS A 156 10.72 -4.93 15.15
CA HIS A 156 10.79 -3.82 16.08
C HIS A 156 10.31 -2.52 15.41
N LEU A 157 9.06 -2.16 15.68
CA LEU A 157 8.41 -1.03 14.99
C LEU A 157 9.09 0.32 15.20
N GLY A 158 9.63 0.59 16.40
CA GLY A 158 10.38 1.83 16.69
C GLY A 158 11.58 2.02 15.77
N ARG A 159 12.49 1.05 15.75
CA ARG A 159 13.65 1.00 14.85
C ARG A 159 13.27 1.01 13.36
N LEU A 160 12.19 0.34 12.97
CA LEU A 160 11.67 0.42 11.61
C LEU A 160 11.28 1.87 11.24
N MET A 161 10.55 2.56 12.11
CA MET A 161 10.18 3.97 11.92
C MET A 161 11.41 4.89 11.87
N GLU A 162 12.39 4.67 12.74
CA GLU A 162 13.65 5.42 12.74
C GLU A 162 14.39 5.25 11.41
N LYS A 163 14.50 4.01 10.90
CA LYS A 163 15.15 3.70 9.63
C LYS A 163 14.43 4.37 8.45
N ILE A 164 13.09 4.34 8.42
CA ILE A 164 12.28 5.02 7.38
C ILE A 164 12.53 6.54 7.38
N ARG A 165 12.69 7.17 8.54
CA ARG A 165 12.95 8.62 8.65
C ARG A 165 14.41 9.00 8.46
N GLY A 166 15.32 8.03 8.52
CA GLY A 166 16.76 8.25 8.42
C GLY A 166 17.20 8.85 7.09
N PRO A 167 18.50 9.19 6.98
CA PRO A 167 19.07 9.63 5.70
C PRO A 167 18.90 8.54 4.65
N LEU A 168 18.63 8.95 3.41
CA LEU A 168 18.54 8.03 2.29
C LEU A 168 19.91 7.37 2.06
N ILE A 169 19.96 6.03 1.97
CA ILE A 169 21.20 5.33 1.62
C ILE A 169 21.65 5.82 0.24
N PRO A 170 22.92 6.16 -0.04
CA PRO A 170 23.32 6.59 -1.38
C PRO A 170 22.94 5.56 -2.47
N ALA A 171 22.51 6.03 -3.65
CA ALA A 171 22.08 5.13 -4.74
C ALA A 171 23.18 4.15 -5.15
N GLU A 172 24.43 4.61 -5.10
CA GLU A 172 25.67 3.84 -5.35
C GLU A 172 25.80 2.60 -4.47
N ARG A 173 25.23 2.62 -3.26
CA ARG A 173 25.24 1.48 -2.32
C ARG A 173 23.99 0.61 -2.43
N ARG A 174 22.95 1.06 -3.14
CA ARG A 174 21.67 0.35 -3.32
C ARG A 174 21.56 -0.34 -4.67
N LEU A 175 22.26 0.16 -5.69
CA LEU A 175 22.23 -0.36 -7.05
C LEU A 175 23.54 -1.12 -7.32
N THR A 176 23.47 -2.44 -7.40
CA THR A 176 24.53 -3.29 -7.98
C THR A 176 24.43 -3.37 -9.52
N TYR A 177 23.66 -2.47 -10.13
CA TYR A 177 23.44 -2.48 -11.56
C TYR A 177 24.58 -1.79 -12.30
N SER A 178 25.35 -2.55 -13.08
CA SER A 178 26.08 -1.98 -14.20
C SER A 178 25.07 -1.62 -15.29
N PRO A 179 25.09 -0.40 -15.86
CA PRO A 179 24.27 -0.04 -17.00
C PRO A 179 24.38 -1.10 -18.09
N PRO A 180 23.28 -1.47 -18.77
CA PRO A 180 23.37 -2.44 -19.84
C PRO A 180 24.18 -1.78 -20.95
N GLN A 181 25.19 -2.48 -21.48
CA GLN A 181 25.89 -2.00 -22.66
C GLN A 181 24.93 -2.05 -23.83
N LEU A 182 24.33 -0.90 -24.16
CA LEU A 182 23.53 -0.77 -25.36
C LEU A 182 24.49 -0.77 -26.56
N PRO A 183 24.22 -1.55 -27.62
CA PRO A 183 24.99 -1.43 -28.85
C PRO A 183 24.87 0.01 -29.38
N PRO A 184 25.93 0.54 -30.02
CA PRO A 184 25.86 1.86 -30.61
C PRO A 184 24.69 1.92 -31.59
N PRO A 185 23.95 3.05 -31.64
CA PRO A 185 22.87 3.20 -32.60
C PRO A 185 23.42 2.96 -34.01
N PRO A 186 22.66 2.28 -34.89
CA PRO A 186 23.10 2.08 -36.27
C PRO A 186 23.44 3.46 -36.86
N GLY A 187 24.65 3.56 -37.40
CA GLY A 187 25.10 4.80 -38.04
C GLY A 187 24.13 5.21 -39.16
N PRO A 188 24.11 6.50 -39.54
CA PRO A 188 23.23 6.97 -40.59
C PRO A 188 23.45 6.12 -41.85
N THR A 189 22.42 5.38 -42.25
CA THR A 189 22.38 4.76 -43.57
C THR A 189 22.52 5.88 -44.57
N ALA A 190 23.58 5.87 -45.37
CA ALA A 190 23.70 6.76 -46.51
C ALA A 190 22.47 6.53 -47.38
N THR A 191 21.53 7.48 -47.34
CA THR A 191 20.45 7.55 -48.31
C THR A 191 21.12 7.75 -49.65
N ASP A 192 20.90 6.76 -50.54
CA ASP A 192 21.24 6.79 -51.94
C ASP A 192 20.91 8.18 -52.50
N THR A 193 21.92 8.87 -53.02
CA THR A 193 21.73 10.11 -53.76
C THR A 193 21.00 9.77 -55.04
N ASP A 194 19.67 9.89 -55.02
CA ASP A 194 18.85 9.86 -56.22
C ASP A 194 19.24 11.05 -57.10
N SER A 195 20.11 10.79 -58.07
CA SER A 195 20.51 11.73 -59.10
C SER A 195 19.36 11.90 -60.09
N TYR A 196 18.64 13.03 -60.00
CA TYR A 196 17.77 13.46 -61.09
C TYR A 196 18.63 13.88 -62.31
N PRO A 197 18.41 13.31 -63.50
CA PRO A 197 19.13 13.75 -64.69
C PRO A 197 18.55 15.06 -65.21
N THR A 198 19.41 16.06 -65.40
CA THR A 198 19.12 17.27 -66.20
C THR A 198 19.53 17.04 -67.65
N ASN A 199 18.56 16.70 -68.50
CA ASN A 199 18.26 17.24 -69.85
C ASN A 199 17.35 16.27 -70.62
#